data_AF-A0A661CUU1-F1
#
_entry.id   AF-A0A661CUU1-F1
#
_cell.length_a   1.000
_cell.length_b   1.000
_cell.length_c   1.000
_cell.angle_alpha   90.00
_cell.angle_beta   90.00
_cell.angle_gamma   90.00
#
_symmetry.space_group_name_H-M   'P 1'
#
loop_
_entity.id
_entity.type
_entity.pdbx_description
1 polymer ?
#
loop_
_entity_poly.entity_id
_entity_poly.type
_entity_poly.pdbx_seq_one_letter_code
_entity_poly.pdbx_strand_id
1 'polypeptide(L)'
;MGREGKSQRMVDKKELKDLSALIEMRLSRRQAMHYGLGSLLAATLPLTACSQKQIGPEDKLVTPELLGFKSVPVAHLVDEVVVADGYRAEVFFRWGDPVSDGPVFKIDASNTAGEQLQQAGMHHDAIQFYPLPIGSDNAKHGLLVMNHEYIDAQLLH
;
A
#
# COMPACT_ATOMS: atom_id res chain seq x y z
N MET A 1 63.74 -1.92 -3.80
CA MET A 1 63.06 -0.75 -3.18
C MET A 1 61.83 -0.43 -4.03
N GLY A 2 60.70 -1.12 -3.81
CA GLY A 2 59.46 -0.92 -4.56
C GLY A 2 58.35 -0.57 -3.58
N ARG A 3 57.72 0.60 -3.74
CA ARG A 3 56.57 1.02 -2.94
C ARG A 3 55.37 1.25 -3.85
N GLU A 4 54.41 0.35 -3.68
CA GLU A 4 52.99 0.57 -3.40
C GLU A 4 52.22 1.59 -4.25
N GLY A 5 51.26 1.04 -5.00
CA GLY A 5 50.20 1.78 -5.64
C GLY A 5 49.13 2.28 -4.67
N LYS A 6 48.48 3.37 -5.07
CA LYS A 6 47.19 3.78 -4.55
C LYS A 6 46.31 4.16 -5.74
N SER A 7 45.54 3.19 -6.22
CA SER A 7 44.47 3.43 -7.19
C SER A 7 43.28 4.02 -6.42
N GLN A 8 43.09 5.34 -6.53
CA GLN A 8 41.86 5.99 -6.09
C GLN A 8 40.77 5.67 -7.12
N ARG A 9 39.83 4.82 -6.73
CA ARG A 9 38.59 4.58 -7.49
C ARG A 9 37.74 5.84 -7.44
N MET A 10 37.68 6.55 -8.57
CA MET A 10 36.65 7.55 -8.86
C MET A 10 35.28 6.88 -8.80
N VAL A 11 34.44 7.28 -7.84
CA VAL A 11 33.03 6.90 -7.80
C VAL A 11 32.30 7.77 -8.82
N ASP A 12 31.75 7.15 -9.86
CA ASP A 12 30.98 7.79 -10.91
C ASP A 12 29.66 8.34 -10.31
N LYS A 13 29.63 9.66 -10.07
CA LYS A 13 28.50 10.43 -9.52
C LYS A 13 27.45 10.71 -10.60
N LYS A 14 27.03 9.68 -11.34
CA LYS A 14 25.97 9.83 -12.34
C LYS A 14 24.60 9.90 -11.65
N GLU A 15 23.99 11.09 -11.76
CA GLU A 15 22.55 11.34 -11.67
C GLU A 15 21.88 11.27 -10.28
N LEU A 16 22.41 11.99 -9.30
CA LEU A 16 21.54 12.52 -8.22
C LEU A 16 20.88 13.78 -8.74
N LYS A 17 19.64 13.66 -9.23
CA LYS A 17 18.84 14.82 -9.62
C LYS A 17 18.53 15.62 -8.37
N ASP A 18 18.94 16.89 -8.39
CA ASP A 18 18.64 17.84 -7.32
C ASP A 18 17.12 17.95 -7.12
N LEU A 19 16.69 18.25 -5.89
CA LEU A 19 15.28 18.40 -5.54
C LEU A 19 14.61 19.46 -6.43
N SER A 20 15.34 20.51 -6.77
CA SER A 20 14.93 21.55 -7.70
C SER A 20 14.59 20.97 -9.09
N ALA A 21 15.43 20.06 -9.60
CA ALA A 21 15.21 19.40 -10.89
C ALA A 21 13.97 18.49 -10.86
N LEU A 22 13.70 17.82 -9.73
CA LEU A 22 12.48 17.03 -9.56
C LEU A 22 11.22 17.91 -9.48
N ILE A 23 11.30 19.07 -8.83
CA ILE A 23 10.21 20.05 -8.74
C ILE A 23 9.91 20.65 -10.12
N GLU A 24 10.93 21.09 -10.86
CA GLU A 24 10.79 21.63 -12.21
C GLU A 24 10.20 20.61 -13.19
N MET A 25 10.66 19.36 -13.12
CA MET A 25 10.13 18.28 -13.95
C MET A 25 8.65 17.99 -13.66
N ARG A 26 8.20 18.11 -12.40
CA ARG A 26 6.78 17.95 -12.03
C ARG A 26 5.93 19.15 -12.46
N LEU A 27 6.45 20.37 -12.32
CA LEU A 27 5.78 21.60 -12.75
C LEU A 27 5.61 21.65 -14.27
N SER A 28 6.65 21.29 -15.03
CA SER A 28 6.62 21.24 -16.50
C SER A 28 5.56 20.29 -17.04
N ARG A 29 5.43 19.07 -16.50
CA ARG A 29 4.37 18.12 -16.89
C ARG A 29 2.97 18.65 -16.61
N ARG A 30 2.76 19.28 -15.44
CA ARG A 30 1.46 19.83 -15.06
C ARG A 30 1.08 21.03 -15.92
N GLN A 31 2.04 21.89 -16.25
CA GLN A 31 1.85 23.03 -17.14
C GLN A 31 1.54 22.57 -18.57
N ALA A 32 2.27 21.61 -19.13
CA ALA A 32 1.97 21.06 -20.45
C ALA A 32 0.55 20.45 -20.50
N MET A 33 0.12 19.75 -19.45
CA MET A 33 -1.23 19.20 -19.36
C MET A 33 -2.32 20.29 -19.16
N HIS A 34 -2.05 21.34 -18.38
CA HIS A 34 -2.99 22.46 -18.19
C HIS A 34 -3.11 23.33 -19.45
N TYR A 35 -2.02 23.58 -20.16
CA TYR A 35 -2.01 24.41 -21.37
C TYR A 35 -2.34 23.61 -22.64
N GLY A 36 -2.18 22.29 -22.65
CA GLY A 36 -2.55 21.41 -23.77
C GLY A 36 -4.08 21.27 -23.97
N LEU A 37 -4.89 21.56 -22.95
CA LEU A 37 -6.36 21.55 -23.07
C LEU A 37 -6.91 22.87 -23.66
N GLY A 38 -6.09 23.91 -23.81
CA GLY A 38 -6.51 25.27 -24.15
C GLY A 38 -6.32 25.71 -25.60
N SER A 39 -5.74 24.87 -26.48
CA SER A 39 -5.35 25.27 -27.85
C SER A 39 -6.18 24.67 -28.99
N LEU A 40 -7.45 24.31 -28.75
CA LEU A 40 -8.35 23.74 -29.78
C LEU A 40 -9.66 24.53 -29.97
N LEU A 41 -9.57 25.87 -29.97
CA LEU A 41 -10.71 26.76 -30.26
C LEU A 41 -10.60 27.54 -31.58
N ALA A 42 -9.85 27.06 -32.57
CA ALA A 42 -9.76 27.73 -33.87
C ALA A 42 -9.55 26.77 -35.06
N ALA A 43 -10.57 25.97 -35.39
CA ALA A 43 -10.84 25.52 -36.77
C ALA A 43 -12.21 24.83 -36.84
N THR A 44 -13.23 25.57 -37.28
CA THR A 44 -14.52 25.02 -37.71
C THR A 44 -14.36 24.31 -39.06
N LEU A 45 -14.19 22.99 -39.03
CA LEU A 45 -14.40 22.09 -40.16
C LEU A 45 -15.21 20.87 -39.68
N PRO A 46 -16.26 20.43 -40.40
CA PRO A 46 -16.99 19.23 -40.04
C PRO A 46 -16.17 18.00 -40.46
N LEU A 47 -15.35 17.49 -39.54
CA LEU A 47 -14.70 16.19 -39.68
C LEU A 47 -15.71 15.06 -39.35
N THR A 48 -16.69 14.87 -40.22
CA THR A 48 -17.41 13.60 -40.38
C THR A 48 -16.46 12.57 -41.00
N ALA A 49 -15.56 12.00 -40.21
CA ALA A 49 -14.84 10.75 -40.51
C ALA A 49 -13.84 10.41 -39.40
N CYS A 50 -14.32 9.76 -38.33
CA CYS A 50 -13.52 8.81 -37.56
C CYS A 50 -14.45 7.97 -36.66
N SER A 51 -14.78 6.79 -37.16
CA SER A 51 -15.26 5.62 -36.42
C SER A 51 -16.43 5.83 -35.44
N GLN A 52 -17.63 5.98 -35.98
CA GLN A 52 -18.83 5.65 -35.24
C GLN A 52 -18.98 4.12 -35.25
N LYS A 53 -18.30 3.46 -34.31
CA LYS A 53 -18.58 2.05 -34.00
C LYS A 53 -20.04 1.99 -33.60
N GLN A 54 -20.89 1.45 -34.48
CA GLN A 54 -22.30 1.23 -34.17
C GLN A 54 -22.36 0.20 -33.04
N ILE A 55 -22.60 0.70 -31.83
CA ILE A 55 -22.98 -0.11 -30.68
C ILE A 55 -24.38 -0.62 -31.03
N GLY A 56 -24.46 -1.86 -31.49
CA GLY A 56 -25.74 -2.52 -31.68
C GLY A 56 -26.44 -2.67 -30.33
N PRO A 57 -27.78 -2.75 -30.30
CA PRO A 57 -28.55 -2.92 -29.05
C PRO A 57 -28.22 -4.20 -28.27
N GLU A 58 -27.40 -5.08 -28.84
CA GLU A 58 -26.93 -6.36 -28.28
C GLU A 58 -25.53 -6.27 -27.65
N ASP A 59 -24.78 -5.18 -27.90
CA ASP A 59 -23.42 -5.00 -27.36
C ASP A 59 -23.52 -4.45 -25.93
N LYS A 60 -24.06 -5.27 -25.02
CA LYS A 60 -23.94 -5.00 -23.58
C LYS A 60 -22.45 -4.98 -23.29
N LEU A 61 -21.93 -3.79 -23.00
CA LEU A 61 -20.66 -3.64 -22.31
C LEU A 61 -20.81 -4.38 -20.99
N VAL A 62 -20.40 -5.65 -20.96
CA VAL A 62 -20.20 -6.40 -19.73
C VAL A 62 -18.97 -5.78 -19.10
N THR A 63 -19.15 -4.64 -18.45
CA THR A 63 -18.19 -4.18 -17.46
C THR A 63 -18.15 -5.28 -16.40
N PRO A 64 -17.02 -5.95 -16.18
CA PRO A 64 -16.92 -6.90 -15.09
C PRO A 64 -17.35 -6.15 -13.82
N GLU A 65 -18.40 -6.65 -13.19
CA GLU A 65 -18.90 -6.10 -11.93
C GLU A 65 -17.79 -6.33 -10.91
N LEU A 66 -16.95 -5.32 -10.68
CA LEU A 66 -15.78 -5.41 -9.80
C LEU A 66 -16.19 -5.74 -8.35
N LEU A 67 -17.46 -5.52 -8.01
CA LEU A 67 -18.04 -5.74 -6.69
C LEU A 67 -18.93 -6.99 -6.70
N GLY A 68 -18.40 -8.11 -6.22
CA GLY A 68 -19.11 -9.39 -6.16
C GLY A 68 -19.94 -9.62 -4.89
N PHE A 69 -20.20 -8.60 -4.07
CA PHE A 69 -20.88 -8.74 -2.78
C PHE A 69 -21.96 -7.66 -2.60
N LYS A 70 -23.00 -7.98 -1.81
CA LYS A 70 -24.02 -7.00 -1.42
C LYS A 70 -23.45 -6.08 -0.35
N SER A 71 -23.75 -4.78 -0.44
CA SER A 71 -23.34 -3.80 0.57
C SER A 71 -23.77 -4.24 1.97
N VAL A 72 -22.85 -4.10 2.94
CA VAL A 72 -23.13 -4.31 4.35
C VAL A 72 -23.84 -3.05 4.90
N PRO A 73 -24.91 -3.19 5.70
CA PRO A 73 -25.55 -2.05 6.36
C PRO A 73 -24.59 -1.31 7.29
N VAL A 74 -24.86 -0.03 7.55
CA VAL A 74 -24.14 0.72 8.59
C VAL A 74 -24.37 0.02 9.93
N ALA A 75 -23.29 -0.39 10.59
CA ALA A 75 -23.36 -1.00 11.90
C ALA A 75 -23.75 0.07 12.95
N HIS A 76 -24.64 -0.28 13.87
CA HIS A 76 -25.06 0.59 14.97
C HIS A 76 -24.66 -0.03 16.31
N LEU A 77 -23.61 0.53 16.93
CA LEU A 77 -23.21 0.27 18.33
C LEU A 77 -22.97 -1.21 18.72
N VAL A 78 -22.60 -2.06 17.77
CA VAL A 78 -22.21 -3.45 18.04
C VAL A 78 -20.69 -3.57 18.16
N ASP A 79 -20.22 -4.32 19.15
CA ASP A 79 -18.81 -4.64 19.36
C ASP A 79 -18.43 -5.94 18.62
N GLU A 80 -18.61 -5.93 17.30
CA GLU A 80 -18.33 -7.07 16.43
C GLU A 80 -17.93 -6.63 15.01
N VAL A 81 -17.24 -7.52 14.29
CA VAL A 81 -16.90 -7.32 12.87
C VAL A 81 -17.98 -7.94 11.99
N VAL A 82 -18.78 -7.10 11.33
CA VAL A 82 -19.82 -7.53 10.37
C VAL A 82 -19.24 -7.55 8.95
N VAL A 83 -19.39 -8.67 8.25
CA VAL A 83 -18.94 -8.87 6.86
C VAL A 83 -20.11 -9.29 5.95
N ALA A 84 -19.91 -9.23 4.63
CA ALA A 84 -20.93 -9.62 3.66
C ALA A 84 -21.23 -11.13 3.69
N ASP A 85 -22.40 -11.52 3.20
CA ASP A 85 -22.79 -12.94 3.08
C ASP A 85 -21.72 -13.77 2.35
N GLY A 86 -21.36 -14.92 2.92
CA GLY A 86 -20.33 -15.81 2.38
C GLY A 86 -18.88 -15.46 2.75
N TYR A 87 -18.65 -14.35 3.47
CA TYR A 87 -17.34 -13.97 3.99
C TYR A 87 -17.20 -14.32 5.48
N ARG A 88 -15.95 -14.34 5.96
CA ARG A 88 -15.61 -14.52 7.37
C ARG A 88 -14.44 -13.63 7.77
N ALA A 89 -14.52 -13.05 8.95
CA ALA A 89 -13.41 -12.39 9.62
C ALA A 89 -12.86 -13.29 10.73
N GLU A 90 -11.54 -13.26 10.91
CA GLU A 90 -10.83 -14.15 11.81
C GLU A 90 -9.64 -13.40 12.40
N VAL A 91 -9.46 -13.48 13.71
CA VAL A 91 -8.35 -12.79 14.37
C VAL A 91 -7.04 -13.53 14.07
N PHE A 92 -6.08 -12.81 13.50
CA PHE A 92 -4.81 -13.38 13.06
C PHE A 92 -3.66 -13.15 14.04
N PHE A 93 -3.44 -11.91 14.48
CA PHE A 93 -2.34 -11.53 15.37
C PHE A 93 -2.77 -10.33 16.22
N ARG A 94 -2.85 -10.52 17.53
CA ARG A 94 -3.35 -9.56 18.53
C ARG A 94 -2.19 -8.98 19.33
N TRP A 95 -2.40 -7.83 19.96
CA TRP A 95 -1.51 -7.35 21.02
C TRP A 95 -1.20 -8.48 22.02
N GLY A 96 0.09 -8.69 22.27
CA GLY A 96 0.57 -9.70 23.20
C GLY A 96 0.80 -11.09 22.59
N ASP A 97 0.23 -11.40 21.41
CA ASP A 97 0.47 -12.70 20.78
C ASP A 97 1.98 -12.92 20.60
N PRO A 98 2.52 -14.10 20.99
CA PRO A 98 3.94 -14.35 20.92
C PRO A 98 4.42 -14.39 19.47
N VAL A 99 5.57 -13.79 19.21
CA VAL A 99 6.28 -13.99 17.95
C VAL A 99 7.06 -15.30 18.05
N SER A 100 6.79 -16.25 17.16
CA SER A 100 7.38 -17.60 17.20
C SER A 100 7.10 -18.29 18.56
N ASP A 101 8.08 -18.95 19.16
CA ASP A 101 7.97 -19.62 20.47
C ASP A 101 8.18 -18.65 21.66
N GLY A 102 7.77 -17.38 21.50
CA GLY A 102 7.90 -16.32 22.50
C GLY A 102 7.02 -16.51 23.74
N PRO A 103 7.14 -15.60 24.74
CA PRO A 103 6.36 -15.68 25.97
C PRO A 103 4.87 -15.43 25.70
N VAL A 104 4.01 -16.20 26.37
CA VAL A 104 2.55 -16.02 26.29
C VAL A 104 2.14 -14.72 26.98
N PHE A 105 1.20 -14.00 26.39
CA PHE A 105 0.61 -12.80 27.00
C PHE A 105 -0.13 -13.12 28.29
N LYS A 106 0.10 -12.30 29.31
CA LYS A 106 -0.62 -12.31 30.58
C LYS A 106 -1.72 -11.26 30.46
N ILE A 107 -2.97 -11.69 30.60
CA ILE A 107 -4.16 -10.84 30.35
C ILE A 107 -4.26 -9.66 31.33
N ASP A 108 -3.56 -9.74 32.47
CA ASP A 108 -3.41 -8.66 33.45
C ASP A 108 -2.28 -7.66 33.07
N ALA A 109 -1.72 -7.80 31.86
CA ALA A 109 -0.62 -7.02 31.32
C ALA A 109 0.66 -7.01 32.18
N SER A 110 0.82 -7.99 33.09
CA SER A 110 2.00 -8.09 33.97
C SER A 110 3.26 -8.62 33.27
N ASN A 111 3.25 -8.74 31.94
CA ASN A 111 4.45 -9.10 31.19
C ASN A 111 5.55 -8.06 31.40
N THR A 112 6.79 -8.53 31.52
CA THR A 112 7.93 -7.62 31.59
C THR A 112 8.17 -6.95 30.24
N ALA A 113 8.83 -5.79 30.22
CA ALA A 113 9.24 -5.16 28.97
C ALA A 113 10.08 -6.11 28.07
N GLY A 114 10.91 -6.98 28.68
CA GLY A 114 11.68 -7.98 27.95
C GLY A 114 10.84 -9.10 27.33
N GLU A 115 9.72 -9.45 27.97
CA GLU A 115 8.73 -10.37 27.39
C GLU A 115 7.97 -9.69 26.23
N GLN A 116 7.55 -8.44 26.41
CA GLN A 116 6.81 -7.67 25.39
C GLN A 116 7.62 -7.42 24.10
N LEU A 117 8.96 -7.36 24.17
CA LEU A 117 9.84 -7.28 22.98
C LEU A 117 9.70 -8.49 22.03
N GLN A 118 9.17 -9.62 22.51
CA GLN A 118 8.98 -10.85 21.76
C GLN A 118 7.50 -11.14 21.49
N GLN A 119 6.64 -10.15 21.68
CA GLN A 119 5.19 -10.22 21.49
C GLN A 119 4.76 -9.14 20.52
N ALA A 120 3.59 -9.29 19.91
CA ALA A 120 2.97 -8.24 19.14
C ALA A 120 2.80 -6.97 20.01
N GLY A 121 3.19 -5.80 19.47
CA GLY A 121 2.92 -4.52 20.11
C GLY A 121 1.44 -4.11 20.04
N MET A 122 1.10 -2.98 20.66
CA MET A 122 -0.25 -2.43 20.68
C MET A 122 -0.55 -1.61 19.41
N HIS A 123 -1.83 -1.34 19.18
CA HIS A 123 -2.31 -0.43 18.13
C HIS A 123 -1.66 -0.67 16.77
N HIS A 124 -1.91 -1.87 16.23
CA HIS A 124 -1.48 -2.21 14.87
C HIS A 124 -2.04 -1.19 13.88
N ASP A 125 -1.17 -0.64 13.04
CA ASP A 125 -1.56 0.27 11.96
C ASP A 125 -1.05 -0.29 10.62
N ALA A 126 -0.45 0.54 9.77
CA ALA A 126 -0.03 0.20 8.42
C ALA A 126 0.59 -1.21 8.33
N ILE A 127 0.03 -2.00 7.41
CA ILE A 127 0.40 -3.39 7.19
C ILE A 127 0.74 -3.61 5.73
N GLN A 128 1.79 -4.38 5.47
CA GLN A 128 2.22 -4.73 4.12
C GLN A 128 2.65 -6.19 4.06
N PHE A 129 2.13 -6.91 3.06
CA PHE A 129 2.58 -8.27 2.73
C PHE A 129 3.67 -8.24 1.65
N TYR A 130 4.74 -9.02 1.86
CA TYR A 130 5.84 -9.21 0.93
C TYR A 130 5.95 -10.69 0.58
N PRO A 131 5.54 -11.10 -0.64
CA PRO A 131 5.64 -12.49 -1.08
C PRO A 131 7.07 -13.03 -1.03
N LEU A 132 7.21 -14.30 -0.66
CA LEU A 132 8.46 -15.04 -0.70
C LEU A 132 8.39 -16.24 -1.67
N PRO A 133 9.43 -16.47 -2.49
CA PRO A 133 10.68 -15.71 -2.59
C PRO A 133 10.47 -14.28 -3.15
N ILE A 134 11.42 -13.38 -2.89
CA ILE A 134 11.32 -11.98 -3.30
C ILE A 134 11.08 -11.89 -4.82
N GLY A 135 10.08 -11.10 -5.21
CA GLY A 135 9.67 -10.93 -6.61
C GLY A 135 8.66 -11.97 -7.11
N SER A 136 8.25 -12.92 -6.26
CA SER A 136 7.12 -13.82 -6.57
C SER A 136 5.77 -13.13 -6.36
N ASP A 137 4.74 -13.71 -6.95
CA ASP A 137 3.32 -13.41 -6.73
C ASP A 137 2.68 -14.42 -5.74
N ASN A 138 3.50 -15.14 -4.97
CA ASN A 138 3.04 -16.19 -4.07
C ASN A 138 2.31 -15.60 -2.85
N ALA A 139 0.98 -15.76 -2.82
CA ALA A 139 0.16 -15.33 -1.69
C ALA A 139 0.20 -16.27 -0.47
N LYS A 140 0.82 -17.46 -0.59
CA LYS A 140 0.80 -18.50 0.47
C LYS A 140 2.02 -18.46 1.40
N HIS A 141 3.05 -17.70 1.03
CA HIS A 141 4.27 -17.60 1.82
C HIS A 141 4.86 -16.21 1.64
N GLY A 142 5.08 -15.50 2.73
CA GLY A 142 5.62 -14.15 2.71
C GLY A 142 5.83 -13.59 4.09
N LEU A 143 6.32 -12.36 4.13
CA LEU A 143 6.48 -11.57 5.35
C LEU A 143 5.31 -10.61 5.46
N LEU A 144 4.67 -10.57 6.62
CA LEU A 144 3.70 -9.55 6.97
C LEU A 144 4.41 -8.54 7.89
N VAL A 145 4.57 -7.32 7.42
CA VAL A 145 5.23 -6.24 8.16
C VAL A 145 4.16 -5.27 8.62
N MET A 146 4.14 -4.94 9.91
CA MET A 146 3.15 -4.06 10.52
C MET A 146 3.79 -3.08 11.49
N ASN A 147 3.20 -1.90 11.61
CA ASN A 147 3.55 -0.93 12.62
C ASN A 147 2.80 -1.23 13.94
N HIS A 148 3.41 -0.84 15.06
CA HIS A 148 2.78 -0.76 16.38
C HIS A 148 2.89 0.69 16.84
N GLU A 149 1.79 1.44 16.80
CA GLU A 149 1.84 2.91 16.78
C GLU A 149 2.08 3.52 18.17
N TYR A 150 1.30 3.10 19.16
CA TYR A 150 1.37 3.62 20.53
C TYR A 150 0.90 2.58 21.54
N ILE A 151 0.84 2.96 22.81
CA ILE A 151 0.37 2.11 23.92
C ILE A 151 -0.85 2.74 24.59
N ASP A 152 -1.74 1.91 25.13
CA ASP A 152 -2.70 2.35 26.15
C ASP A 152 -2.08 2.18 27.53
N ALA A 153 -1.51 3.26 28.09
CA ALA A 153 -0.86 3.21 29.39
C ALA A 153 -1.80 2.70 30.51
N GLN A 154 -3.09 2.99 30.42
CA GLN A 154 -4.12 2.55 31.37
C GLN A 154 -4.32 1.03 31.43
N LEU A 155 -3.86 0.30 30.40
CA LEU A 155 -3.92 -1.16 30.36
C LEU A 155 -2.64 -1.81 30.89
N LEU A 156 -1.56 -1.05 31.11
CA LEU A 156 -0.25 -1.58 31.48
C LEU A 156 0.10 -1.38 32.98
N HIS A 157 -0.63 -0.53 33.71
CA HIS A 157 -0.37 -0.19 35.12
C HIS A 157 -1.57 0.45 35.81
#